data_AF-A0A952TGQ8-F1
#
_entry.id   AF-A0A952TGQ8-F1
#
_cell.length_a   1.000
_cell.length_b   1.000
_cell.length_c   1.000
_cell.angle_alpha   90.00
_cell.angle_beta   90.00
_cell.angle_gamma   90.00
#
_symmetry.space_group_name_H-M   'P 1'
#
loop_
_entity.id
_entity.type
_entity.pdbx_description
1 polymer ?
#
loop_
_entity_poly.entity_id
_entity_poly.type
_entity_poly.pdbx_seq_one_letter_code
_entity_poly.pdbx_strand_id
1 'polypeptide(L)'
;MIKNGLWLVGVVCSGALIACSSAPRESRVDEPLVDGKYQLSADREALDRLREQVPPEKRQENDEIAFTLQWMSETKMPPAEVRNRFNAAVSKKRNAFNKDMDRRRKEFVRKERQDREEFTRESESARRAFSGLKRSADERKKFYDESDQKRRDFHAGQRERRDEFEGDIRDRRRNFEDYVREKTADFNQEHRVYSQRYDQAKKDAEILRKKEIQDHDQRMNAVPAEPLGAGQ
;
A
#
# COMPACT_ATOMS: atom_id res chain seq x y z
N MET A 1 39.30 -23.99 -40.06
CA MET A 1 40.76 -23.81 -40.12
C MET A 1 41.15 -22.77 -39.08
N ILE A 2 42.29 -22.98 -38.39
CA ILE A 2 42.88 -22.21 -37.26
C ILE A 2 42.15 -22.50 -35.91
N LYS A 3 42.54 -23.48 -35.08
CA LYS A 3 43.73 -23.69 -34.20
C LYS A 3 43.90 -22.66 -33.07
N ASN A 4 43.87 -23.15 -31.82
CA ASN A 4 44.67 -22.81 -30.61
C ASN A 4 43.81 -23.10 -29.36
N GLY A 5 44.07 -24.04 -28.43
CA GLY A 5 45.33 -24.49 -27.81
C GLY A 5 45.42 -23.85 -26.41
N LEU A 6 44.90 -24.48 -25.34
CA LEU A 6 45.54 -25.40 -24.36
C LEU A 6 46.60 -24.75 -23.43
N TRP A 7 46.70 -25.27 -22.19
CA TRP A 7 47.64 -25.06 -21.05
C TRP A 7 47.05 -24.20 -19.91
N LEU A 8 46.62 -24.70 -18.73
CA LEU A 8 47.03 -25.77 -17.78
C LEU A 8 48.19 -25.38 -16.85
N VAL A 9 48.03 -25.73 -15.56
CA VAL A 9 48.96 -25.71 -14.41
C VAL A 9 48.97 -24.38 -13.63
N GLY A 10 48.72 -24.27 -12.32
CA GLY A 10 48.86 -25.21 -11.19
C GLY A 10 50.02 -24.76 -10.27
N VAL A 11 49.96 -25.06 -8.96
CA VAL A 11 50.89 -24.75 -7.83
C VAL A 11 50.43 -23.55 -6.98
N VAL A 12 49.87 -23.65 -5.76
CA VAL A 12 50.13 -24.40 -4.50
C VAL A 12 51.41 -24.00 -3.75
N CYS A 13 51.25 -23.29 -2.62
CA CYS A 13 52.03 -23.37 -1.36
C CYS A 13 51.51 -22.28 -0.41
N SER A 14 50.79 -22.55 0.69
CA SER A 14 51.14 -23.25 1.96
C SER A 14 51.81 -22.33 3.00
N GLY A 15 51.14 -22.22 4.17
CA GLY A 15 51.66 -21.70 5.45
C GLY A 15 50.88 -20.49 5.98
N ALA A 16 50.35 -20.42 7.20
CA ALA A 16 50.35 -21.32 8.34
C ALA A 16 49.20 -20.96 9.31
N LEU A 17 48.56 -22.00 9.85
CA LEU A 17 48.03 -22.21 11.21
C LEU A 17 47.69 -20.99 12.10
N ILE A 18 46.39 -20.76 12.34
CA ILE A 18 45.86 -20.48 13.69
C ILE A 18 44.61 -21.34 13.89
N ALA A 19 44.70 -22.28 14.81
CA ALA A 19 43.63 -23.14 15.26
C ALA A 19 42.66 -22.36 16.17
N CYS A 20 41.41 -22.20 15.73
CA CYS A 20 40.27 -21.99 16.61
C CYS A 20 39.36 -23.21 16.45
N SER A 21 39.57 -24.22 17.29
CA SER A 21 38.67 -25.35 17.45
C SER A 21 37.38 -24.88 18.13
N SER A 22 36.40 -24.42 17.36
CA SER A 22 35.01 -24.46 17.80
C SER A 22 34.49 -25.86 17.51
N ALA A 23 34.30 -26.66 18.56
CA ALA A 23 33.58 -27.91 18.49
C ALA A 23 32.24 -27.70 17.75
N PRO A 24 31.78 -28.66 16.92
CA PRO A 24 30.45 -28.58 16.35
C PRO A 24 29.46 -28.57 17.52
N ARG A 25 28.78 -27.44 17.72
CA ARG A 25 27.58 -27.41 18.55
C ARG A 25 26.59 -28.35 17.86
N GLU A 26 26.33 -29.49 18.50
CA GLU A 26 25.12 -30.26 18.25
C GLU A 26 23.97 -29.27 18.13
N SER A 27 23.27 -29.31 17.00
CA SER A 27 22.02 -28.60 16.81
C SER A 27 21.06 -29.12 17.88
N ARG A 28 21.01 -28.40 19.01
CA ARG A 28 19.88 -28.51 19.93
C ARG A 28 18.66 -28.31 19.05
N VAL A 29 17.79 -29.33 19.04
CA VAL A 29 16.43 -29.20 18.55
C VAL A 29 15.90 -27.93 19.21
N ASP A 30 15.53 -26.93 18.39
CA ASP A 30 14.89 -25.70 18.86
C ASP A 30 13.50 -26.09 19.40
N GLU A 31 13.47 -26.71 20.58
CA GLU A 31 12.25 -26.84 21.34
C GLU A 31 11.82 -25.42 21.71
N PRO A 32 10.61 -25.01 21.32
CA PRO A 32 10.15 -23.67 21.58
C PRO A 32 10.20 -23.42 23.08
N LEU A 33 10.75 -22.26 23.47
CA LEU A 33 10.97 -21.84 24.87
C LEU A 33 9.68 -21.87 25.72
N VAL A 34 8.53 -22.00 25.06
CA VAL A 34 7.19 -21.99 25.64
C VAL A 34 6.35 -23.09 24.97
N ASP A 35 5.74 -23.92 25.79
CA ASP A 35 4.82 -25.00 25.43
C ASP A 35 3.73 -24.49 24.46
N GLY A 36 3.35 -25.28 23.44
CA GLY A 36 2.48 -24.83 22.33
C GLY A 36 1.14 -24.22 22.77
N LYS A 37 0.64 -24.63 23.94
CA LYS A 37 -0.57 -24.11 24.59
C LYS A 37 -0.48 -22.67 25.11
N TYR A 38 0.73 -22.14 25.24
CA TYR A 38 1.00 -20.77 25.71
C TYR A 38 1.66 -19.91 24.60
N GLN A 39 1.71 -20.42 23.37
CA GLN A 39 2.23 -19.64 22.25
C GLN A 39 1.12 -18.74 21.68
N LEU A 40 1.45 -17.46 21.51
CA LEU A 40 0.60 -16.47 20.83
C LEU A 40 0.25 -16.84 19.37
N SER A 41 0.86 -17.89 18.81
CA SER A 41 0.53 -18.44 17.48
C SER A 41 -0.86 -19.08 17.48
N ALA A 42 -1.23 -19.82 18.53
CA ALA A 42 -2.56 -20.43 18.64
C ALA A 42 -3.66 -19.36 18.75
N ASP A 43 -3.39 -18.27 19.48
CA ASP A 43 -4.30 -17.12 19.58
C ASP A 43 -4.40 -16.36 18.25
N ARG A 44 -3.31 -16.24 17.48
CA ARG A 44 -3.33 -15.65 16.13
C ARG A 44 -4.16 -16.49 15.17
N GLU A 45 -3.99 -17.81 15.18
CA GLU A 45 -4.81 -18.71 14.35
C GLU A 45 -6.29 -18.68 14.75
N ALA A 46 -6.59 -18.58 16.04
CA ALA A 46 -7.96 -18.43 16.52
C ALA A 46 -8.58 -17.08 16.08
N LEU A 47 -7.80 -15.99 16.13
CA LEU A 47 -8.23 -14.68 15.64
C LEU A 47 -8.43 -14.65 14.12
N ASP A 48 -7.59 -15.35 13.36
CA ASP A 48 -7.75 -15.46 11.90
C ASP A 48 -9.00 -16.27 11.54
N ARG A 49 -9.31 -17.35 12.28
CA ARG A 49 -10.58 -18.09 12.14
C ARG A 49 -11.81 -17.26 12.51
N LEU A 50 -11.70 -16.38 13.51
CA LEU A 50 -12.76 -15.43 13.84
C LEU A 50 -12.92 -14.35 12.76
N ARG A 51 -11.82 -13.90 12.14
CA ARG A 51 -11.84 -13.00 10.98
C ARG A 51 -12.48 -13.63 9.74
N GLU A 52 -12.43 -14.93 9.57
CA GLU A 52 -13.13 -15.61 8.47
C GLU A 52 -14.65 -15.55 8.60
N GLN A 53 -15.17 -15.44 9.82
CA GLN A 53 -16.61 -15.38 10.12
C GLN A 53 -17.20 -13.97 9.95
N VAL A 54 -16.36 -12.94 9.86
CA VAL A 54 -16.79 -11.56 9.66
C VAL A 54 -17.04 -11.32 8.16
N PRO A 55 -18.21 -10.75 7.77
CA PRO A 55 -18.49 -10.41 6.38
C PRO A 55 -17.38 -9.54 5.76
N PRO A 56 -17.04 -9.72 4.47
CA PRO A 56 -15.91 -9.05 3.83
C PRO A 56 -15.98 -7.53 3.90
N GLU A 57 -17.17 -6.95 3.79
CA GLU A 57 -17.41 -5.51 3.91
C GLU A 57 -17.07 -5.01 5.33
N LYS A 58 -17.52 -5.72 6.37
CA LYS A 58 -17.24 -5.38 7.77
C LYS A 58 -15.77 -5.54 8.14
N ARG A 59 -15.05 -6.45 7.49
CA ARG A 59 -13.59 -6.58 7.68
C ARG A 59 -12.86 -5.36 7.12
N GLN A 60 -13.23 -4.90 5.94
CA GLN A 60 -12.63 -3.71 5.33
C GLN A 60 -12.91 -2.47 6.19
N GLU A 61 -14.14 -2.29 6.66
CA GLU A 61 -14.49 -1.21 7.61
C GLU A 61 -13.63 -1.28 8.88
N ASN A 62 -13.50 -2.46 9.49
CA ASN A 62 -12.70 -2.65 10.70
C ASN A 62 -11.20 -2.38 10.47
N ASP A 63 -10.65 -2.81 9.33
CA ASP A 63 -9.25 -2.56 8.97
C ASP A 63 -8.99 -1.08 8.68
N GLU A 64 -9.95 -0.35 8.12
CA GLU A 64 -9.88 1.11 7.90
C GLU A 64 -9.96 1.89 9.20
N ILE A 65 -10.82 1.46 10.13
CA ILE A 65 -10.91 2.01 11.48
C ILE A 65 -9.59 1.73 12.22
N ALA A 66 -9.09 0.50 12.16
CA ALA A 66 -7.81 0.13 12.75
C ALA A 66 -6.66 0.96 12.17
N PHE A 67 -6.65 1.20 10.86
CA PHE A 67 -5.67 2.07 10.21
C PHE A 67 -5.69 3.50 10.77
N THR A 68 -6.87 4.07 10.97
CA THR A 68 -7.05 5.42 11.50
C THR A 68 -6.67 5.49 12.98
N LEU A 69 -7.03 4.47 13.77
CA LEU A 69 -6.79 4.39 15.20
C LEU A 69 -5.37 3.92 15.56
N GLN A 70 -4.64 3.29 14.63
CA GLN A 70 -3.31 2.73 14.91
C GLN A 70 -2.38 3.76 15.54
N TRP A 71 -2.38 5.00 15.02
CA TRP A 71 -1.52 6.07 15.53
C TRP A 71 -2.10 6.84 16.72
N MET A 72 -3.37 6.63 17.04
CA MET A 72 -4.06 7.29 18.17
C MET A 72 -4.30 6.33 19.34
N SER A 73 -3.98 5.04 19.18
CA SER A 73 -4.17 4.00 20.20
C SER A 73 -3.24 4.16 21.41
N GLU A 74 -2.00 4.58 21.17
CA GLU A 74 -1.03 4.86 22.23
C GLU A 74 -0.81 6.39 22.32
N THR A 75 -1.06 6.99 23.49
CA THR A 75 -0.87 8.43 23.75
C THR A 75 0.61 8.83 23.87
N LYS A 76 1.45 8.32 22.95
CA LYS A 76 2.90 8.52 22.93
C LYS A 76 3.32 9.53 21.88
N MET A 77 2.58 9.64 20.76
CA MET A 77 2.97 10.51 19.66
C MET A 77 2.36 11.92 19.81
N PRO A 78 3.11 13.00 19.54
CA PRO A 78 2.54 14.33 19.48
C PRO A 78 1.40 14.39 18.46
N PRO A 79 0.28 15.07 18.76
CA PRO A 79 -0.85 15.17 17.83
C PRO A 79 -0.48 15.70 16.43
N ALA A 80 0.52 16.59 16.35
CA ALA A 80 1.04 17.08 15.07
C ALA A 80 1.65 15.97 14.21
N GLU A 81 2.38 15.02 14.82
CA GLU A 81 2.99 13.91 14.10
C GLU A 81 1.92 12.94 13.57
N VAL A 82 0.89 12.65 14.38
CA VAL A 82 -0.26 11.83 13.98
C VAL A 82 -0.95 12.43 12.74
N ARG A 83 -1.19 13.75 12.75
CA ARG A 83 -1.77 14.47 11.61
C ARG A 83 -0.89 14.41 10.35
N ASN A 84 0.42 14.54 10.51
CA ASN A 84 1.36 14.45 9.40
C ASN A 84 1.35 13.05 8.77
N ARG A 85 1.33 11.99 9.59
CA ARG A 85 1.26 10.59 9.10
C ARG A 85 -0.05 10.32 8.35
N PHE A 86 -1.17 10.80 8.87
CA PHE A 86 -2.47 10.71 8.20
C PHE A 86 -2.44 11.41 6.83
N ASN A 87 -1.99 12.67 6.77
CA ASN A 87 -1.91 13.43 5.53
C ASN A 87 -0.98 12.77 4.50
N ALA A 88 0.15 12.19 4.94
CA ALA A 88 1.07 11.45 4.08
C ALA A 88 0.41 10.20 3.51
N ALA A 89 -0.35 9.46 4.33
CA ALA A 89 -1.09 8.29 3.87
C ALA A 89 -2.19 8.64 2.86
N VAL A 90 -3.00 9.67 3.14
CA VAL A 90 -4.01 10.17 2.20
C VAL A 90 -3.36 10.58 0.89
N SER A 91 -2.25 11.31 0.94
CA SER A 91 -1.50 11.71 -0.26
C SER A 91 -0.99 10.51 -1.05
N LYS A 92 -0.48 9.48 -0.38
CA LYS A 92 -0.03 8.23 -1.02
C LYS A 92 -1.20 7.52 -1.74
N LYS A 93 -2.38 7.48 -1.11
CA LYS A 93 -3.60 6.90 -1.70
C LYS A 93 -4.08 7.71 -2.90
N ARG A 94 -4.13 9.04 -2.81
CA ARG A 94 -4.44 9.93 -3.95
C ARG A 94 -3.49 9.70 -5.12
N ASN A 95 -2.19 9.63 -4.85
CA ASN A 95 -1.18 9.36 -5.88
C ASN A 95 -1.36 7.99 -6.53
N ALA A 96 -1.67 6.95 -5.74
CA ALA A 96 -1.94 5.61 -6.27
C ALA A 96 -3.20 5.60 -7.15
N PHE A 97 -4.28 6.25 -6.69
CA PHE A 97 -5.53 6.38 -7.44
C PHE A 97 -5.29 7.11 -8.78
N ASN A 98 -4.62 8.26 -8.76
CA ASN A 98 -4.32 9.03 -9.97
C ASN A 98 -3.50 8.21 -10.98
N LYS A 99 -2.50 7.46 -10.51
CA LYS A 99 -1.72 6.55 -11.36
C LYS A 99 -2.58 5.46 -12.00
N ASP A 100 -3.54 4.89 -11.27
CA ASP A 100 -4.48 3.90 -11.81
C ASP A 100 -5.38 4.51 -12.88
N MET A 101 -5.94 5.71 -12.62
CA MET A 101 -6.78 6.42 -13.58
C MET A 101 -6.02 6.77 -14.87
N ASP A 102 -4.78 7.23 -14.74
CA ASP A 102 -3.93 7.52 -15.89
C ASP A 102 -3.59 6.26 -16.68
N ARG A 103 -3.36 5.13 -16.00
CA ARG A 103 -3.13 3.84 -16.65
C ARG A 103 -4.37 3.42 -17.44
N ARG A 104 -5.56 3.44 -16.83
CA ARG A 104 -6.83 3.10 -17.50
C ARG A 104 -7.08 3.96 -18.73
N ARG A 105 -6.84 5.27 -18.65
CA ARG A 105 -6.94 6.17 -19.81
C ARG A 105 -5.99 5.79 -20.93
N LYS A 106 -4.72 5.51 -20.60
CA LYS A 106 -3.73 5.08 -21.62
C LYS A 106 -4.12 3.76 -22.27
N GLU A 107 -4.61 2.80 -21.50
CA GLU A 107 -5.10 1.52 -22.00
C GLU A 107 -6.32 1.69 -22.92
N PHE A 108 -7.29 2.52 -22.51
CA PHE A 108 -8.45 2.85 -23.33
C PHE A 108 -8.03 3.51 -24.66
N VAL A 109 -7.21 4.56 -24.62
CA VAL A 109 -6.74 5.26 -25.83
C VAL A 109 -5.95 4.33 -26.74
N ARG A 110 -5.12 3.44 -26.17
CA ARG A 110 -4.40 2.44 -26.94
C ARG A 110 -5.36 1.49 -27.66
N LYS A 111 -6.37 0.96 -26.94
CA LYS A 111 -7.36 0.05 -27.51
C LYS A 111 -8.21 0.73 -28.57
N GLU A 112 -8.70 1.95 -28.29
CA GLU A 112 -9.45 2.76 -29.26
C GLU A 112 -8.66 2.97 -30.55
N ARG A 113 -7.36 3.27 -30.45
CA ARG A 113 -6.49 3.40 -31.61
C ARG A 113 -6.35 2.09 -32.38
N GLN A 114 -6.13 0.98 -31.68
CA GLN A 114 -6.03 -0.35 -32.29
C GLN A 114 -7.32 -0.72 -33.03
N ASP A 115 -8.48 -0.53 -32.42
CA ASP A 115 -9.78 -0.82 -33.03
C ASP A 115 -10.01 0.02 -34.30
N ARG A 116 -9.58 1.28 -34.31
CA ARG A 116 -9.68 2.17 -35.49
C ARG A 116 -8.75 1.74 -36.63
N GLU A 117 -7.50 1.38 -36.30
CA GLU A 117 -6.52 0.89 -37.26
C GLU A 117 -6.98 -0.44 -37.87
N GLU A 118 -7.50 -1.35 -37.05
CA GLU A 118 -8.05 -2.64 -37.48
C GLU A 118 -9.27 -2.45 -38.39
N PHE A 119 -10.25 -1.65 -37.98
CA PHE A 119 -11.42 -1.35 -38.79
C PHE A 119 -11.06 -0.76 -40.16
N THR A 120 -10.09 0.18 -40.18
CA THR A 120 -9.63 0.79 -41.44
C THR A 120 -8.99 -0.24 -42.35
N ARG A 121 -8.10 -1.09 -41.80
CA ARG A 121 -7.45 -2.18 -42.53
C ARG A 121 -8.46 -3.17 -43.10
N GLU A 122 -9.44 -3.58 -42.29
CA GLU A 122 -10.50 -4.49 -42.71
C GLU A 122 -11.36 -3.89 -43.82
N SER A 123 -11.79 -2.63 -43.66
CA SER A 123 -12.58 -1.92 -44.65
C SER A 123 -11.85 -1.76 -46.00
N GLU A 124 -10.56 -1.40 -45.96
CA GLU A 124 -9.73 -1.36 -47.16
C GLU A 124 -9.57 -2.73 -47.81
N SER A 125 -9.31 -3.77 -47.01
CA SER A 125 -9.14 -5.13 -47.52
C SER A 125 -10.41 -5.65 -48.19
N ALA A 126 -11.58 -5.40 -47.58
CA ALA A 126 -12.88 -5.76 -48.11
C ALA A 126 -13.16 -5.01 -49.43
N ARG A 127 -12.85 -3.71 -49.49
CA ARG A 127 -13.00 -2.92 -50.71
C ARG A 127 -12.09 -3.42 -51.84
N ARG A 128 -10.81 -3.71 -51.53
CA ARG A 128 -9.86 -4.26 -52.51
C ARG A 128 -10.33 -5.62 -53.03
N ALA A 129 -10.71 -6.53 -52.14
CA ALA A 129 -11.23 -7.86 -52.50
C ALA A 129 -12.49 -7.77 -53.36
N PHE A 130 -13.41 -6.87 -53.03
CA PHE A 130 -14.64 -6.65 -53.81
C PHE A 130 -14.35 -6.07 -55.20
N SER A 131 -13.43 -5.10 -55.30
CA SER A 131 -13.07 -4.45 -56.57
C SER A 131 -12.33 -5.39 -57.55
N GLY A 132 -11.71 -6.46 -57.07
CA GLY A 132 -11.04 -7.47 -57.90
C GLY A 132 -11.99 -8.42 -58.64
N LEU A 133 -13.29 -8.40 -58.34
CA LEU A 133 -14.28 -9.31 -58.91
C LEU A 133 -15.24 -8.57 -59.84
N LYS A 134 -15.63 -9.19 -60.95
CA LYS A 134 -16.71 -8.68 -61.80
C LYS A 134 -18.04 -8.86 -61.07
N ARG A 135 -18.73 -7.76 -60.77
CA ARG A 135 -20.02 -7.72 -60.05
C ARG A 135 -21.06 -6.92 -60.81
N SER A 136 -22.32 -7.29 -60.63
CA SER A 136 -23.47 -6.58 -61.18
C SER A 136 -23.63 -5.19 -60.55
N ALA A 137 -24.39 -4.31 -61.19
CA ALA A 137 -24.63 -2.96 -60.68
C ALA A 137 -25.31 -2.97 -59.31
N ASP A 138 -26.28 -3.87 -59.10
CA ASP A 138 -27.02 -4.00 -57.84
C ASP A 138 -26.15 -4.50 -56.70
N GLU A 139 -25.28 -5.50 -56.96
CA GLU A 139 -24.32 -5.98 -55.95
C GLU A 139 -23.34 -4.89 -55.54
N ARG A 140 -22.85 -4.08 -56.51
CA ARG A 140 -21.97 -2.93 -56.21
C ARG A 140 -22.67 -1.93 -55.31
N LYS A 141 -23.91 -1.57 -55.64
CA LYS A 141 -24.71 -0.62 -54.85
C LYS A 141 -24.86 -1.13 -53.41
N LYS A 142 -25.33 -2.37 -53.22
CA LYS A 142 -25.51 -2.98 -51.90
C LYS A 142 -24.22 -3.00 -51.08
N PHE A 143 -23.10 -3.40 -51.69
CA PHE A 143 -21.81 -3.43 -51.00
C PHE A 143 -21.38 -2.06 -50.46
N TYR A 144 -21.51 -1.00 -51.27
CA TYR A 144 -21.12 0.35 -50.83
C TYR A 144 -22.09 0.93 -49.81
N ASP A 145 -23.39 0.67 -49.95
CA ASP A 145 -24.40 1.07 -48.97
C ASP A 145 -24.14 0.41 -47.60
N GLU A 146 -23.86 -0.90 -47.58
CA GLU A 146 -23.49 -1.63 -46.36
C GLU A 146 -22.15 -1.19 -45.78
N SER A 147 -21.15 -0.92 -46.63
CA SER A 147 -19.84 -0.43 -46.20
C SER A 147 -19.94 0.93 -45.52
N ASP A 148 -20.75 1.84 -46.08
CA ASP A 148 -20.99 3.15 -45.50
C ASP A 148 -21.78 3.06 -44.18
N GLN A 149 -22.79 2.18 -44.14
CA GLN A 149 -23.54 1.92 -42.90
C GLN A 149 -22.63 1.40 -41.78
N LYS A 150 -21.80 0.38 -42.06
CA LYS A 150 -20.82 -0.16 -41.10
C LYS A 150 -19.85 0.90 -40.60
N ARG A 151 -19.40 1.80 -41.48
CA ARG A 151 -18.55 2.94 -41.11
C ARG A 151 -19.26 3.88 -40.15
N ARG A 152 -20.51 4.24 -40.44
CA ARG A 152 -21.32 5.11 -39.56
C ARG A 152 -21.52 4.46 -38.19
N ASP A 153 -21.90 3.19 -38.15
CA ASP A 153 -22.16 2.45 -36.92
C ASP A 153 -20.90 2.29 -36.07
N PHE A 154 -19.76 1.95 -36.70
CA PHE A 154 -18.48 1.85 -35.99
C PHE A 154 -18.11 3.17 -35.30
N HIS A 155 -18.20 4.30 -36.01
CA HIS A 155 -17.85 5.60 -35.44
C HIS A 155 -18.86 6.09 -34.39
N ALA A 156 -20.15 5.74 -34.54
CA ALA A 156 -21.15 6.00 -33.51
C ALA A 156 -20.84 5.22 -32.22
N GLY A 157 -20.57 3.92 -32.34
CA GLY A 157 -20.20 3.09 -31.19
C GLY A 157 -18.87 3.49 -30.53
N GLN A 158 -17.90 3.99 -31.30
CA GLN A 158 -16.66 4.54 -30.72
C GLN A 158 -16.92 5.79 -29.87
N ARG A 159 -17.83 6.69 -30.32
CA ARG A 159 -18.22 7.86 -29.52
C ARG A 159 -18.90 7.45 -28.22
N GLU A 160 -19.89 6.57 -28.31
CA GLU A 160 -20.62 6.08 -27.14
C GLU A 160 -19.71 5.41 -26.11
N ARG A 161 -18.82 4.49 -26.54
CA ARG A 161 -17.83 3.85 -25.66
C ARG A 161 -16.92 4.85 -24.97
N ARG A 162 -16.53 5.92 -25.67
CA ARG A 162 -15.70 6.99 -25.09
C ARG A 162 -16.48 7.80 -24.06
N ASP A 163 -17.72 8.15 -24.34
CA ASP A 163 -18.57 8.89 -23.41
C ASP A 163 -18.86 8.07 -22.15
N GLU A 164 -19.13 6.77 -22.30
CA GLU A 164 -19.31 5.82 -21.20
C GLU A 164 -18.03 5.71 -20.35
N PHE A 165 -16.87 5.52 -21.00
CA PHE A 165 -15.58 5.45 -20.31
C PHE A 165 -15.27 6.73 -19.52
N GLU A 166 -15.46 7.90 -20.12
CA GLU A 166 -15.25 9.18 -19.42
C GLU A 166 -16.30 9.42 -18.32
N GLY A 167 -17.50 8.83 -18.44
CA GLY A 167 -18.49 8.74 -17.39
C GLY A 167 -17.97 7.96 -16.18
N ASP A 168 -17.54 6.71 -16.39
CA ASP A 168 -16.98 5.84 -15.34
C ASP A 168 -15.77 6.48 -14.64
N ILE A 169 -14.86 7.11 -15.39
CA ILE A 169 -13.71 7.82 -14.81
C ILE A 169 -14.14 8.98 -13.92
N ARG A 170 -15.15 9.77 -14.33
CA ARG A 170 -15.69 10.87 -13.51
C ARG A 170 -16.35 10.36 -12.24
N ASP A 171 -17.16 9.31 -12.34
CA ASP A 171 -17.84 8.72 -11.20
C ASP A 171 -16.85 8.10 -10.20
N ARG A 172 -15.84 7.35 -10.67
CA ARG A 172 -14.78 6.81 -9.82
C ARG A 172 -14.05 7.91 -9.06
N ARG A 173 -13.74 9.02 -9.74
CA ARG A 173 -13.06 10.16 -9.11
C ARG A 173 -13.93 10.81 -8.05
N ARG A 174 -15.22 11.03 -8.33
CA ARG A 174 -16.17 11.57 -7.35
C ARG A 174 -16.25 10.67 -6.12
N ASN A 175 -16.51 9.38 -6.32
CA ASN A 175 -16.64 8.41 -5.24
C ASN A 175 -15.37 8.33 -4.38
N PHE A 176 -14.19 8.38 -5.00
CA PHE A 176 -12.92 8.38 -4.27
C PHE A 176 -12.71 9.66 -3.44
N GLU A 177 -13.00 10.84 -3.98
CA GLU A 177 -12.88 12.09 -3.22
C GLU A 177 -13.90 12.20 -2.09
N ASP A 178 -15.12 11.68 -2.29
CA ASP A 178 -16.14 11.61 -1.25
C ASP A 178 -15.69 10.69 -0.11
N TYR A 179 -15.15 9.51 -0.42
CA TYR A 179 -14.55 8.60 0.55
C TYR A 179 -13.40 9.26 1.32
N VAL A 180 -12.48 9.95 0.64
CA VAL A 180 -11.37 10.65 1.30
C VAL A 180 -11.89 11.76 2.23
N ARG A 181 -12.95 12.46 1.82
CA ARG A 181 -13.58 13.51 2.64
C ARG A 181 -14.18 12.93 3.92
N GLU A 182 -14.92 11.83 3.80
CA GLU A 182 -15.51 11.11 4.93
C GLU A 182 -14.43 10.66 5.92
N LYS A 183 -13.41 9.93 5.46
CA LYS A 183 -12.32 9.47 6.33
C LYS A 183 -11.52 10.61 6.96
N THR A 184 -11.40 11.73 6.25
CA THR A 184 -10.77 12.94 6.82
C THR A 184 -11.63 13.56 7.91
N ALA A 185 -12.96 13.53 7.78
CA ALA A 185 -13.86 13.98 8.83
C ALA A 185 -13.75 13.09 10.07
N ASP A 186 -13.80 11.78 9.90
CA ASP A 186 -13.64 10.79 10.98
C ASP A 186 -12.30 10.97 11.70
N PHE A 187 -11.20 11.07 10.93
CA PHE A 187 -9.89 11.32 11.49
C PHE A 187 -9.85 12.62 12.29
N ASN A 188 -10.44 13.72 11.79
CA ASN A 188 -10.44 14.99 12.51
C ASN A 188 -11.24 14.91 13.83
N GLN A 189 -12.31 14.12 13.88
CA GLN A 189 -13.08 13.90 15.10
C GLN A 189 -12.23 13.15 16.14
N GLU A 190 -11.66 12.01 15.76
CA GLU A 190 -10.80 11.21 16.64
C GLU A 190 -9.53 11.98 17.06
N HIS A 191 -8.95 12.75 16.14
CA HIS A 191 -7.75 13.54 16.40
C HIS A 191 -7.96 14.61 17.46
N ARG A 192 -9.16 15.22 17.51
CA ARG A 192 -9.51 16.18 18.57
C ARG A 192 -9.54 15.50 19.94
N VAL A 193 -10.19 14.34 20.02
CA VAL A 193 -10.28 13.54 21.26
C VAL A 193 -8.88 13.11 21.70
N TYR A 194 -8.07 12.61 20.77
CA TYR A 194 -6.69 12.23 21.01
C TYR A 194 -5.84 13.41 21.52
N SER A 195 -5.97 14.59 20.90
CA SER A 195 -5.21 15.79 21.29
C SER A 195 -5.53 16.20 22.73
N GLN A 196 -6.81 16.18 23.12
CA GLN A 196 -7.23 16.47 24.49
C GLN A 196 -6.64 15.48 25.50
N ARG A 197 -6.67 14.17 25.17
CA ARG A 197 -6.07 13.12 26.01
C ARG A 197 -4.56 13.28 26.15
N TYR A 198 -3.88 13.63 25.06
CA TYR A 198 -2.45 13.87 25.05
C TYR A 198 -2.04 15.05 25.93
N ASP A 199 -2.75 16.17 25.81
CA ASP A 199 -2.48 17.36 26.63
C ASP A 199 -2.75 17.09 28.12
N GLN A 200 -3.80 16.34 28.44
CA GLN A 200 -4.10 15.94 29.81
C GLN A 200 -3.02 15.02 30.37
N ALA A 201 -2.63 13.97 29.64
CA ALA A 201 -1.56 13.07 30.06
C ALA A 201 -0.22 13.80 30.26
N LYS A 202 0.08 14.80 29.41
CA LYS A 202 1.28 15.62 29.55
C LYS A 202 1.24 16.50 30.82
N LYS A 203 0.09 17.10 31.13
CA LYS A 203 -0.11 17.87 32.38
C LYS A 203 0.03 16.97 33.61
N ASP A 204 -0.59 15.81 33.59
CA ASP A 204 -0.55 14.85 34.70
C ASP A 204 0.88 14.35 34.95
N ALA A 205 1.64 14.08 33.88
CA ALA A 205 3.06 13.72 33.97
C ALA A 205 3.92 14.88 34.53
N GLU A 206 3.63 16.13 34.17
CA GLU A 206 4.33 17.30 34.72
C GLU A 206 4.04 17.49 36.22
N ILE A 207 2.79 17.31 36.63
CA ILE A 207 2.37 17.37 38.04
C ILE A 207 3.06 16.26 38.84
N LEU A 208 3.08 15.03 38.33
CA LEU A 208 3.75 13.90 38.97
C LEU A 208 5.24 14.17 39.14
N ARG A 209 5.91 14.64 38.08
CA ARG A 209 7.33 15.01 38.13
C ARG A 209 7.62 16.10 39.16
N LYS A 210 6.76 17.13 39.26
CA LYS A 210 6.91 18.18 40.28
C LYS A 210 6.75 17.64 41.71
N LYS A 211 5.79 16.73 41.93
CA LYS A 211 5.61 16.06 43.23
C LYS A 211 6.81 15.20 43.60
N GLU A 212 7.35 14.43 42.66
CA GLU A 212 8.55 13.62 42.86
C GLU A 212 9.76 14.47 43.25
N ILE A 213 9.95 15.63 42.62
CA ILE A 213 11.02 16.58 42.97
C ILE A 213 10.79 17.14 44.38
N GLN A 214 9.56 17.55 44.70
CA GLN A 214 9.24 18.11 46.01
C GLN A 214 9.41 17.08 47.14
N ASP A 215 8.97 15.83 46.94
CA ASP A 215 9.15 14.73 47.89
C ASP A 215 10.63 14.39 48.07
N HIS A 216 11.42 14.42 46.99
CA HIS A 216 12.86 14.22 47.04
C HIS A 216 13.55 15.33 47.85
N ASP A 217 13.22 16.60 47.61
CA ASP A 217 13.79 17.74 48.34
C ASP A 217 13.41 17.71 49.83
N GLN A 218 12.17 17.33 50.16
CA GLN A 218 11.75 17.13 51.54
C GLN A 218 12.53 16.01 52.23
N ARG A 219 12.79 14.89 51.54
CA ARG A 219 13.62 13.80 52.07
C ARG A 219 15.06 14.24 52.33
N MET A 220 15.65 15.03 51.43
CA MET A 220 17.02 15.53 51.59
C MET A 220 17.15 16.54 52.74
N ASN A 221 16.13 17.37 52.98
CA ASN A 221 16.12 18.33 54.08
C ASN A 221 15.75 17.71 55.45
N ALA A 222 15.12 16.53 55.46
CA ALA A 222 14.72 15.82 56.68
C ALA A 222 15.82 14.90 57.24
N VAL A 223 16.98 14.77 56.59
CA VAL A 223 18.14 14.08 57.16
C VAL A 223 18.83 15.03 58.14
N PRO A 224 18.72 14.83 59.47
CA PRO A 224 19.40 15.69 60.42
C PRO A 224 20.91 15.56 60.21
N ALA A 225 21.59 16.69 60.07
CA ALA A 225 23.05 16.72 60.11
C ALA A 225 23.48 16.22 61.49
N GLU A 226 23.95 14.99 61.58
CA GLU A 226 24.63 14.52 62.77
C GLU A 226 25.80 15.46 63.03
N PRO A 227 25.85 16.16 64.19
CA PRO A 227 26.97 17.02 64.50
C PRO A 227 28.20 16.12 64.59
N LEU A 228 29.18 16.37 63.71
CA LEU A 228 30.50 15.78 63.79
C LEU A 228 31.03 16.04 65.20
N GLY A 229 31.03 14.98 66.02
CA GLY A 229 31.51 15.04 67.39
C GLY A 229 32.90 15.66 67.41
N ALA A 230 33.02 16.82 68.07
CA ALA A 230 34.30 17.40 68.38
C ALA A 230 35.03 16.40 69.29
N GLY A 231 35.97 15.66 68.69
CA GLY A 231 36.88 14.78 69.40
C GLY A 231 37.67 15.58 70.43
N GLN A 232 37.70 15.03 71.64
CA GLN A 232 38.51 15.46 72.79
C GLN A 232 40.01 15.31 72.52
#